data_AF-A0A180F2L8-F1
#
_entry.id   AF-A0A180F2L8-F1
#
_cell.length_a   1.000
_cell.length_b   1.000
_cell.length_c   1.000
_cell.angle_alpha   90.00
_cell.angle_beta   90.00
_cell.angle_gamma   90.00
#
_symmetry.space_group_name_H-M   'P 1'
#
loop_
_entity.id
_entity.type
_entity.pdbx_description
1 polymer ?
#
loop_
_entity_poly.entity_id
_entity_poly.type
_entity_poly.pdbx_seq_one_letter_code
_entity_poly.pdbx_strand_id
1 'polypeptide(L)'
;MQEDTFGANIHSLFQNAFFLNGTIGDFAKQKINTMFIKLHKGDIGDNLYEEIKLVSEPFIRSQLLKLYKELAPCEATNKEIKTLKNRIEKLEKANQ
;
A
#
# COMPACT_ATOMS: atom_id res chain seq x y z
N MET A 1 -35.55 -18.11 -8.15
CA MET A 1 -35.43 -19.21 -7.16
C MET A 1 -34.04 -19.07 -6.57
N GLN A 2 -33.96 -18.86 -5.26
CA GLN A 2 -32.68 -18.80 -4.57
C GLN A 2 -32.23 -20.25 -4.37
N GLU A 3 -31.07 -20.61 -4.92
CA GLU A 3 -30.52 -21.95 -4.74
C GLU A 3 -29.96 -22.05 -3.32
N ASP A 4 -30.71 -22.67 -2.40
CA ASP A 4 -30.30 -22.95 -1.01
C ASP A 4 -29.24 -24.05 -0.94
N THR A 5 -28.14 -23.84 -1.65
CA THR A 5 -26.97 -24.70 -1.55
C THR A 5 -26.20 -24.36 -0.28
N PHE A 6 -25.50 -25.35 0.26
CA PHE A 6 -24.59 -25.15 1.38
C PHE A 6 -23.61 -23.99 1.12
N GLY A 7 -23.12 -23.88 -0.12
CA GLY A 7 -22.26 -22.77 -0.55
C GLY A 7 -22.94 -21.40 -0.49
N ALA A 8 -24.19 -21.27 -0.94
CA ALA A 8 -24.94 -20.02 -0.91
C ALA A 8 -25.24 -19.55 0.53
N ASN A 9 -25.52 -20.49 1.45
CA ASN A 9 -25.74 -20.19 2.86
C ASN A 9 -24.47 -19.68 3.54
N ILE A 10 -23.33 -20.35 3.30
CA ILE A 10 -22.03 -19.90 3.82
C ILE A 10 -21.65 -18.55 3.22
N HIS A 11 -21.81 -18.35 1.90
CA HIS A 11 -21.55 -17.07 1.25
C HIS A 11 -22.37 -15.93 1.87
N SER A 12 -23.67 -16.13 2.07
CA SER A 12 -24.56 -15.15 2.70
C SER A 12 -24.16 -14.87 4.15
N LEU A 13 -23.77 -15.91 4.91
CA LEU A 13 -23.29 -15.76 6.29
C LEU A 13 -22.01 -14.92 6.34
N PHE A 14 -21.04 -15.19 5.48
CA PHE A 14 -19.80 -14.41 5.37
C PHE A 14 -20.08 -12.99 4.87
N GLN A 15 -20.98 -12.82 3.89
CA GLN A 15 -21.37 -11.52 3.38
C GLN A 15 -21.95 -10.64 4.48
N ASN A 16 -22.82 -11.22 5.32
CA ASN A 16 -23.45 -10.53 6.44
C ASN A 16 -22.49 -10.30 7.61
N ALA A 17 -21.65 -11.30 7.95
CA ALA A 17 -20.71 -11.20 9.06
C ALA A 17 -19.54 -10.26 8.79
N PHE A 18 -19.13 -10.12 7.52
CA PHE A 18 -17.98 -9.29 7.11
C PHE A 18 -18.37 -8.10 6.24
N PHE A 19 -19.67 -7.84 6.05
CA PHE A 19 -20.23 -6.74 5.25
C PHE A 19 -19.59 -6.64 3.84
N LEU A 20 -19.36 -7.79 3.19
CA LEU A 20 -18.68 -7.83 1.90
C LEU A 20 -19.69 -7.50 0.78
N ASN A 21 -19.52 -6.39 0.07
CA ASN A 21 -20.33 -6.09 -1.13
C ASN A 21 -19.77 -6.84 -2.37
N GLY A 22 -19.57 -8.16 -2.27
CA GLY A 22 -18.99 -9.00 -3.33
C GLY A 22 -18.32 -10.27 -2.81
N THR A 23 -17.58 -10.97 -3.67
CA THR A 23 -16.83 -12.17 -3.26
C THR A 23 -15.60 -11.80 -2.41
N ILE A 24 -15.11 -12.75 -1.62
CA ILE A 24 -13.85 -12.59 -0.85
C ILE A 24 -12.68 -12.28 -1.80
N GLY A 25 -12.68 -12.85 -3.01
CA GLY A 25 -11.68 -12.57 -4.04
C GLY A 25 -11.74 -11.14 -4.56
N ASP A 26 -12.95 -10.61 -4.81
CA ASP A 26 -13.13 -9.22 -5.23
C ASP A 26 -12.68 -8.24 -4.15
N PHE A 27 -12.98 -8.54 -2.88
CA PHE A 27 -12.51 -7.75 -1.75
C PHE A 27 -10.97 -7.74 -1.68
N ALA A 28 -10.31 -8.90 -1.79
CA ALA A 28 -8.86 -8.98 -1.79
C ALA A 28 -8.25 -8.19 -2.96
N LYS A 29 -8.82 -8.32 -4.17
CA LYS A 29 -8.41 -7.57 -5.36
C LYS A 29 -8.54 -6.06 -5.15
N GLN A 30 -9.64 -5.58 -4.58
CA GLN A 30 -9.84 -4.17 -4.26
C GLN A 30 -8.81 -3.64 -3.26
N LYS A 31 -8.48 -4.42 -2.21
CA LYS A 31 -7.45 -4.06 -1.23
C LYS A 31 -6.08 -3.93 -1.88
N ILE A 32 -5.69 -4.90 -2.71
CA ILE A 32 -4.40 -4.87 -3.44
C ILE A 32 -4.32 -3.66 -4.37
N ASN A 33 -5.38 -3.39 -5.15
CA ASN A 33 -5.44 -2.23 -6.03
C ASN A 33 -5.35 -0.90 -5.25
N THR A 34 -5.99 -0.83 -4.08
CA THR A 34 -5.92 0.36 -3.21
C THR A 34 -4.48 0.61 -2.74
N MET A 35 -3.78 -0.45 -2.29
CA MET A 35 -2.36 -0.33 -1.91
C MET A 35 -1.50 0.12 -3.10
N PHE A 36 -1.72 -0.44 -4.29
CA PHE A 36 -1.02 -0.04 -5.51
C PHE A 36 -1.23 1.44 -5.85
N ILE A 37 -2.47 1.94 -5.77
CA ILE A 37 -2.79 3.35 -6.01
C ILE A 37 -2.10 4.26 -5.00
N LYS A 38 -2.10 3.90 -3.69
CA LYS A 38 -1.39 4.66 -2.65
C LYS A 38 0.11 4.77 -2.96
N LEU A 39 0.73 3.64 -3.28
CA LEU A 39 2.14 3.57 -3.68
C LEU A 39 2.45 4.42 -4.91
N HIS A 40 1.60 4.40 -5.94
CA HIS A 40 1.82 5.21 -7.14
C HIS A 40 1.62 6.72 -6.88
N LYS A 41 0.78 7.08 -5.90
CA LYS A 41 0.53 8.48 -5.53
C LYS A 41 1.58 9.05 -4.57
N GLY A 42 2.53 8.24 -4.10
CA GLY A 42 3.48 8.71 -3.10
C GLY A 42 2.98 8.67 -1.65
N ASP A 43 1.79 8.10 -1.41
CA ASP A 43 1.13 8.11 -0.11
C ASP A 43 1.59 6.91 0.74
N ILE A 44 2.69 7.12 1.47
CA ILE A 44 3.24 6.15 2.42
C ILE A 44 2.65 6.43 3.80
N GLY A 45 1.39 6.07 4.00
CA GLY A 45 0.82 6.02 5.35
C GLY A 45 1.58 5.02 6.23
N ASP A 46 1.65 5.30 7.53
CA ASP A 46 2.45 4.53 8.51
C ASP A 46 2.13 3.01 8.52
N ASN A 47 0.89 2.64 8.17
CA ASN A 47 0.44 1.25 8.19
C ASN A 47 0.61 0.51 6.86
N LEU A 48 0.97 1.18 5.77
CA LEU A 48 0.98 0.57 4.43
C LEU A 48 1.97 -0.60 4.34
N TYR A 49 3.09 -0.52 5.04
CA TYR A 49 4.08 -1.59 5.08
C TYR A 49 3.53 -2.86 5.77
N GLU A 50 2.84 -2.70 6.89
CA GLU A 50 2.23 -3.82 7.61
C GLU A 50 1.02 -4.38 6.84
N GLU A 51 0.22 -3.53 6.18
CA GLU A 51 -0.84 -3.97 5.27
C GLU A 51 -0.30 -4.85 4.12
N ILE A 52 0.84 -4.47 3.52
CA ILE A 52 1.47 -5.26 2.45
C ILE A 52 1.95 -6.63 2.98
N LYS A 53 2.43 -6.70 4.22
CA LYS A 53 2.85 -7.98 4.84
C LYS A 53 1.70 -8.98 5.03
N LEU A 54 0.48 -8.50 5.22
CA LEU A 54 -0.71 -9.35 5.35
C LEU A 54 -1.06 -10.08 4.05
N VAL A 55 -0.56 -9.62 2.90
CA VAL A 55 -0.75 -10.30 1.62
C VAL A 55 -0.03 -11.65 1.65
N SER A 56 -0.79 -12.73 1.71
CA SER A 56 -0.25 -14.09 1.83
C SER A 56 0.42 -14.59 0.54
N GLU A 57 -0.05 -14.10 -0.62
CA GLU A 57 0.52 -14.48 -1.91
C GLU A 57 1.91 -13.84 -2.11
N PRO A 58 2.97 -14.66 -2.22
CA PRO A 58 4.35 -14.18 -2.20
C PRO A 58 4.70 -13.27 -3.38
N PHE A 59 4.20 -13.54 -4.58
CA PHE A 59 4.54 -12.77 -5.78
C PHE A 59 3.99 -11.35 -5.70
N ILE A 60 2.70 -11.16 -5.45
CA ILE A 60 2.03 -9.87 -5.27
C ILE A 60 2.67 -9.11 -4.11
N ARG A 61 2.92 -9.77 -2.97
CA ARG A 61 3.60 -9.15 -1.83
C ARG A 61 4.97 -8.60 -2.23
N SER A 62 5.77 -9.37 -2.97
CA SER A 62 7.11 -8.95 -3.39
C SER A 62 7.08 -7.72 -4.30
N GLN A 63 6.10 -7.64 -5.20
CA GLN A 63 5.92 -6.52 -6.12
C GLN A 63 5.50 -5.23 -5.39
N LEU A 64 4.56 -5.34 -4.43
CA LEU A 64 4.15 -4.21 -3.60
C LEU A 64 5.30 -3.70 -2.72
N LEU A 65 6.07 -4.60 -2.12
CA LEU A 65 7.25 -4.23 -1.32
C LEU A 65 8.34 -3.57 -2.15
N LYS A 66 8.51 -3.98 -3.42
CA LYS A 66 9.47 -3.35 -4.33
C LYS A 66 9.08 -1.88 -4.57
N LEU A 67 7.83 -1.62 -4.94
CA LEU A 67 7.30 -0.27 -5.14
C LEU A 67 7.37 0.57 -3.85
N TYR A 68 7.04 -0.04 -2.71
CA TYR A 68 7.18 0.63 -1.40
C TYR A 68 8.61 1.07 -1.13
N LYS A 69 9.61 0.23 -1.42
CA LYS A 69 11.02 0.56 -1.21
C LYS A 69 11.55 1.62 -2.19
N GLU A 70 11.06 1.63 -3.43
CA GLU A 70 11.40 2.66 -4.42
C GLU A 70 10.89 4.03 -4.00
N LEU A 71 9.75 4.06 -3.28
CA LEU A 71 9.10 5.28 -2.84
C LEU A 71 9.55 5.72 -1.43
N ALA A 72 9.81 4.76 -0.53
CA ALA A 72 10.30 5.03 0.81
C ALA A 72 11.62 5.78 0.67
N PRO A 73 11.75 6.98 1.26
CA PRO A 73 12.96 7.74 1.07
C PRO A 73 14.12 6.93 1.61
N CYS A 74 15.02 6.54 0.71
CA CYS A 74 16.26 5.91 1.09
C CYS A 74 16.96 6.88 2.06
N GLU A 75 17.31 6.45 3.27
CA GLU A 75 17.98 7.32 4.25
C GLU A 75 19.19 8.02 3.64
N ALA A 76 19.86 7.37 2.70
CA ALA A 76 20.95 7.91 1.90
C ALA A 76 20.51 9.14 1.07
N THR A 77 19.45 9.01 0.27
CA THR A 77 18.92 10.10 -0.57
C THR A 77 18.40 11.27 0.28
N ASN A 78 17.77 10.99 1.42
CA ASN A 78 17.32 12.03 2.35
C ASN A 78 18.49 12.77 3.02
N LYS A 79 19.55 12.06 3.39
CA LYS A 79 20.79 12.68 3.90
C LYS A 79 21.42 13.55 2.83
N GLU A 80 21.47 13.10 1.59
CA GLU A 80 22.06 13.84 0.48
C GLU A 80 21.27 15.11 0.15
N ILE A 81 19.94 15.03 0.08
CA ILE A 81 19.04 16.19 -0.07
C ILE A 81 19.25 17.19 1.06
N LYS A 82 19.34 16.72 2.32
CA LYS A 82 19.61 17.59 3.47
C LYS A 82 20.97 18.28 3.37
N THR A 83 21.99 17.56 2.90
CA THR A 83 23.35 18.08 2.75
C THR A 83 23.41 19.14 1.66
N LEU A 84 22.75 18.90 0.53
CA LEU A 84 22.64 19.83 -0.59
C LEU A 84 21.87 21.11 -0.20
N LYS A 85 20.75 20.98 0.52
CA LYS A 85 20.00 22.15 1.04
C LYS A 85 20.86 23.04 1.94
N ASN A 86 21.60 22.44 2.87
CA ASN A 86 22.51 23.18 3.74
C ASN A 86 23.64 23.87 2.96
N ARG A 87 24.07 23.28 1.84
CA ARG A 87 25.10 23.88 0.98
C ARG A 87 24.57 25.11 0.26
N ILE A 88 23.36 25.03 -0.29
CA ILE A 88 22.67 26.14 -0.97
C ILE A 88 22.49 27.32 0.01
N GLU A 89 21.98 27.06 1.22
CA GLU A 89 21.75 28.11 2.22
C GLU A 89 23.05 28.84 2.61
N LYS A 90 24.17 28.12 2.71
CA LYS A 90 25.49 28.73 2.98
C LYS A 90 25.99 29.58 1.83
N LEU A 91 25.74 29.14 0.58
CA LEU A 91 26.13 29.89 -0.61
C LEU A 91 25.29 31.15 -0.78
N GLU A 92 23.98 31.09 -0.52
CA GLU A 92 23.10 32.26 -0.54
C GLU A 92 23.51 33.31 0.50
N LYS A 93 23.86 32.88 1.72
CA LYS A 93 24.38 33.79 2.76
C LYS A 93 25.76 34.36 2.43
N ALA A 94 26.57 33.67 1.64
CA ALA A 94 27.89 34.14 1.23
C ALA A 94 27.85 35.07 0.01
N ASN A 95 26.73 35.07 -0.73
CA ASN A 95 26.49 35.94 -1.89
C ASN A 95 25.60 37.16 -1.58
N GLN A 96 25.19 37.34 -0.31
CA GLN A 96 24.58 38.56 0.23
C GLN A 96 25.62 39.40 0.96
#